data_AF-A0A7C9HY26-F1
#
_entry.id   AF-A0A7C9HY26-F1
#
_cell.length_a   1.000
_cell.length_b   1.000
_cell.length_c   1.000
_cell.angle_alpha   90.00
_cell.angle_beta   90.00
_cell.angle_gamma   90.00
#
_symmetry.space_group_name_H-M   'P 1'
#
loop_
_entity.id
_entity.type
_entity.pdbx_description
1 polymer ?
#
loop_
_entity_poly.entity_id
_entity_poly.type
_entity_poly.pdbx_seq_one_letter_code
_entity_poly.pdbx_strand_id
1 'polypeptide(L)' 'MTPRRYRWLTEGEVYRFQMDARRTGTPERRGQLCRLLTLSAPHASFPGSRNVLIEFSDGYTMVTVPGVLKKVTA' A
#
# COMPACT_ATOMS: atom_id res chain seq x y z
N MET A 1 -13.44 10.60 -13.09
CA MET A 1 -12.09 10.73 -12.52
C MET A 1 -11.24 9.61 -13.07
N THR A 2 -10.16 9.91 -13.79
CA THR A 2 -9.25 8.89 -14.33
C THR A 2 -8.52 8.23 -13.16
N PRO A 3 -8.60 6.89 -12.99
CA PRO A 3 -7.92 6.23 -11.87
C PRO A 3 -6.43 6.53 -11.95
N ARG A 4 -5.88 7.09 -10.88
CA ARG A 4 -4.44 7.35 -10.82
C ARG A 4 -3.74 6.00 -10.78
N ARG A 5 -2.80 5.82 -11.70
CA ARG A 5 -1.99 4.60 -11.82
C ARG A 5 -0.52 4.95 -11.62
N TYR A 6 0.16 4.17 -10.82
CA TYR A 6 1.60 4.27 -10.62
C TYR A 6 2.24 2.89 -10.82
N ARG A 7 3.03 2.75 -11.89
CA ARG A 7 3.57 1.46 -12.35
C ARG A 7 2.44 0.44 -12.56
N TRP A 8 2.24 -0.43 -11.57
CA TRP A 8 1.30 -1.55 -11.53
C TRP A 8 0.21 -1.38 -10.47
N LEU A 9 0.29 -0.29 -9.68
CA LEU A 9 -0.68 0.07 -8.66
C LEU A 9 -1.73 1.02 -9.26
N THR A 10 -2.98 0.78 -8.90
CA THR A 10 -4.15 1.54 -9.32
C THR A 10 -4.92 1.94 -8.08
N GLU A 11 -5.20 3.22 -7.94
CA GLU A 11 -6.02 3.71 -6.82
C GLU A 11 -7.40 3.04 -6.82
N GLY A 12 -7.84 2.58 -5.66
CA GLY A 12 -9.09 1.84 -5.47
C GLY A 12 -9.01 0.33 -5.69
N GLU A 13 -7.91 -0.22 -6.22
CA GLU A 13 -7.72 -1.67 -6.37
C GLU A 13 -7.24 -2.37 -5.08
N VAL A 14 -7.46 -3.68 -5.03
CA VAL A 14 -7.01 -4.56 -3.95
C VAL A 14 -5.66 -5.19 -4.29
N TYR A 15 -4.75 -5.13 -3.33
CA TYR A 15 -3.42 -5.69 -3.37
C TYR A 15 -3.19 -6.59 -2.17
N ARG A 16 -2.23 -7.50 -2.28
CA ARG A 16 -1.74 -8.28 -1.15
C ARG A 16 -0.57 -7.55 -0.52
N PHE A 17 -0.67 -7.28 0.78
CA PHE A 17 0.42 -6.69 1.54
C PHE A 17 1.53 -7.72 1.72
N GLN A 18 2.67 -7.51 1.06
CA GLN A 18 3.88 -8.29 1.23
C GLN A 18 4.91 -7.43 1.96
N MET A 19 4.97 -7.57 3.27
CA MET A 19 6.08 -7.00 4.03
C MET A 19 7.39 -7.65 3.59
N ASP A 20 8.36 -6.81 3.22
CA ASP A 20 9.74 -7.23 3.00
C ASP A 20 10.36 -7.59 4.36
N ALA A 21 10.97 -8.77 4.49
CA ALA A 21 11.51 -9.29 5.75
C ALA A 21 12.57 -8.37 6.38
N ARG A 22 13.09 -7.40 5.62
CA ARG A 22 14.08 -6.42 6.06
C ARG A 22 13.50 -5.11 6.60
N ARG A 23 12.19 -4.90 6.51
CA ARG A 23 11.54 -3.66 6.99
C ARG A 23 10.87 -3.90 8.33
N THR A 24 10.95 -2.93 9.23
CA THR A 24 10.20 -2.90 10.48
C THR A 24 8.81 -2.29 10.23
N GLY A 25 7.79 -2.85 10.87
CA GLY A 25 6.41 -2.35 10.82
C GLY A 25 5.44 -3.39 10.26
N THR A 26 4.62 -3.95 11.15
CA THR A 26 3.45 -4.81 10.90
C THR A 26 3.68 -6.20 10.27
N PRO A 27 4.58 -7.06 10.82
CA PRO A 27 4.72 -8.46 10.38
C PRO A 27 3.41 -9.26 10.45
N GLU A 28 2.54 -8.94 11.40
CA GLU A 28 1.22 -9.54 11.58
C GLU A 28 0.24 -9.27 10.42
N ARG A 29 0.49 -8.22 9.63
CA ARG A 29 -0.31 -7.86 8.46
C ARG A 29 0.18 -8.54 7.18
N ARG A 30 1.33 -9.22 7.23
CA ARG A 30 1.93 -9.85 6.05
C ARG A 30 0.98 -10.89 5.46
N GLY A 31 0.75 -10.78 4.16
CA GLY A 31 -0.10 -11.67 3.39
C GLY A 31 -1.58 -11.29 3.41
N GLN A 32 -2.00 -10.28 4.18
CA GLN A 32 -3.37 -9.78 4.18
C GLN A 32 -3.68 -9.00 2.90
N LEU A 33 -4.97 -8.92 2.58
CA LEU A 33 -5.47 -8.09 1.49
C LEU A 33 -5.69 -6.66 2.00
N CYS A 34 -5.33 -5.70 1.16
CA CYS A 34 -5.50 -4.29 1.42
C CYS A 34 -5.91 -3.56 0.15
N ARG A 35 -6.78 -2.57 0.28
CA ARG A 35 -7.17 -1.67 -0.79
C ARG A 35 -6.24 -0.46 -0.84
N LEU A 36 -5.82 -0.07 -2.03
CA LEU A 36 -5.07 1.16 -2.24
C LEU A 36 -6.02 2.37 -2.19
N LEU A 37 -5.84 3.26 -1.22
CA LEU A 37 -6.64 4.48 -1.08
C LEU A 37 -6.02 5.66 -1.82
N THR A 38 -4.70 5.84 -1.74
CA THR A 38 -4.02 6.92 -2.47
C THR A 38 -2.58 6.59 -2.83
N LEU A 39 -2.14 7.12 -3.97
CA LEU A 39 -0.78 6.94 -4.48
C LEU A 39 0.25 7.96 -3.99
N SER A 40 -0.19 9.01 -3.28
CA SER A 40 0.66 10.10 -2.78
C SER A 40 0.37 10.39 -1.32
N ALA A 41 0.60 9.42 -0.46
CA ALA A 41 0.40 9.59 0.98
C ALA A 41 1.53 10.44 1.59
N PRO A 42 1.22 11.57 2.25
CA PRO A 42 2.23 12.33 2.97
C PRO A 42 2.76 11.51 4.16
N HIS A 43 4.09 11.46 4.33
CA HIS A 43 4.72 10.88 5.50
C HIS A 43 5.65 11.92 6.14
N ALA A 44 5.39 12.27 7.40
CA ALA A 44 6.06 13.35 8.12
C ALA A 44 7.60 13.20 8.11
N SER A 45 8.10 11.96 8.26
CA SER A 45 9.54 11.69 8.31
C SER A 45 10.22 11.61 6.94
N PHE A 46 9.46 11.53 5.83
CA PHE A 46 10.03 11.35 4.49
C PHE A 46 9.28 12.18 3.44
N PRO A 47 9.37 13.52 3.51
CA PRO A 47 8.79 14.41 2.50
C PRO A 47 9.43 14.11 1.13
N GLY A 48 8.60 13.75 0.14
CA GLY A 48 9.03 13.39 -1.22
C GLY A 48 9.12 11.87 -1.49
N SER A 49 8.91 11.02 -0.49
CA SER A 49 8.78 9.58 -0.73
C SER A 49 7.46 9.27 -1.43
N ARG A 50 7.50 8.40 -2.44
CA ARG A 50 6.31 7.88 -3.14
C ARG A 50 5.57 6.87 -2.29
N ASN A 51 5.14 7.29 -1.11
CA ASN A 51 4.38 6.47 -0.19
C ASN A 51 2.93 6.40 -0.65
N VAL A 52 2.28 5.31 -0.27
CA VAL A 52 0.89 5.01 -0.62
C VAL A 52 0.10 4.78 0.65
N LEU A 53 -1.17 5.16 0.66
CA LEU A 53 -2.09 4.87 1.74
C LEU A 53 -2.88 3.64 1.36
N ILE A 54 -2.89 2.64 2.24
CA ILE A 54 -3.70 1.44 2.09
C ILE A 54 -4.67 1.29 3.25
N GLU A 55 -5.74 0.56 3.00
CA GLU A 55 -6.75 0.15 3.98
C GLU A 55 -6.89 -1.36 3.98
N PHE A 56 -6.83 -1.98 5.15
CA PHE A 56 -7.06 -3.41 5.33
C PHE A 56 -8.56 -3.68 5.53
N SER A 57 -8.97 -4.95 5.40
CA SER A 57 -10.38 -5.36 5.49
C SER A 57 -11.05 -5.07 6.84
N ASP A 58 -10.27 -4.86 7.89
CA ASP A 58 -10.73 -4.47 9.24
C ASP A 58 -10.88 -2.95 9.42
N GLY A 59 -10.67 -2.16 8.36
CA GLY A 59 -10.72 -0.70 8.40
C GLY A 59 -9.43 -0.05 8.91
N TYR A 60 -8.39 -0.83 9.20
CA TYR A 60 -7.09 -0.27 9.57
C TYR A 60 -6.43 0.38 8.35
N THR A 61 -5.96 1.62 8.50
CA THR A 61 -5.24 2.33 7.44
C THR A 61 -3.76 2.47 7.77
N MET A 62 -2.91 2.37 6.74
CA MET A 62 -1.47 2.43 6.89
C MET A 62 -0.80 3.09 5.70
N VAL A 63 0.19 3.94 5.98
CA VAL A 63 1.08 4.48 4.95
C VAL A 63 2.23 3.51 4.74
N THR A 64 2.47 3.12 3.48
CA THR A 64 3.52 2.18 3.13
C THR A 64 4.19 2.53 1.80
N VAL A 65 5.16 1.72 1.38
CA VAL A 65 5.82 1.90 0.07
C VAL A 65 5.19 1.01 -1.00
N PRO A 66 5.16 1.44 -2.27
CA PRO A 66 4.66 0.64 -3.39
C PRO A 66 5.27 -0.76 -3.52
N GLY A 67 6.53 -0.92 -3.11
CA GLY A 67 7.27 -2.17 -3.24
C GLY A 67 6.76 -3.31 -2.35
N VAL A 68 6.00 -2.99 -1.29
CA VAL A 68 5.42 -4.00 -0.39
C VAL A 68 4.00 -4.41 -0.78
N LEU A 69 3.49 -3.95 -1.92
CA LEU A 69 2.18 -4.34 -2.43
C LEU A 69 2.36 -5.29 -3.60
N LYS A 70 1.67 -6.43 -3.59
CA LYS A 70 1.64 -7.37 -4.70
C LYS A 70 0.25 -7.43 -5.31
N LYS A 71 0.17 -7.29 -6.63
CA LYS A 71 -1.09 -7.44 -7.35
C LYS A 71 -1.66 -8.85 -7.10
N VAL A 72 -2.93 -8.89 -6.70
CA VAL A 72 -3.68 -10.15 -6.62
C VAL A 72 -4.10 -10.45 -8.06
N THR A 73 -3.35 -11.30 -8.75
CA THR A 73 -3.83 -11.91 -9.99
C THR A 73 -4.97 -12.85 -9.61
N ALA A 74 -6.16 -12.55 -10.13
CA ALA A 74 -7.29 -13.47 -10.13
C ALA A 74 -6.95 -14.77 -10.86
#